data_AF-A0A2S1TYU5-F1
#
_entry.id   AF-A0A2S1TYU5-F1
#
_cell.length_a   1.000
_cell.length_b   1.000
_cell.length_c   1.000
_cell.angle_alpha   90.00
_cell.angle_beta   90.00
_cell.angle_gamma   90.00
#
_symmetry.space_group_name_H-M   'P 1'
#
loop_
_entity.id
_entity.type
_entity.pdbx_description
1 polymer ?
#
loop_
_entity_poly.entity_id
_entity_poly.type
_entity_poly.pdbx_seq_one_letter_code
_entity_poly.pdbx_strand_id
1 'polypeptide(L)'
;LILLKLLLRVTMFHFTYDDGKTVSSDYENLGPFIIDWSSGTRAALYQFVAKDKKAGAPIYIEFNDHGIEPCKAEHFHIRVSNESFESIDAENSWPTFFPASLDASAIGDEISGKAHSHTNEESHDHDHSEEDHEHAFYHELMED
;
A
#
# COMPACT_ATOMS: atom_id res chain seq x y z
N LEU A 1 -3.95 -33.30 6.95
CA LEU A 1 -3.98 -32.14 6.04
C LEU A 1 -3.32 -30.98 6.77
N ILE A 2 -2.18 -30.47 6.28
CA ILE A 2 -1.47 -29.36 6.95
C ILE A 2 -2.02 -28.06 6.38
N LEU A 3 -2.76 -27.31 7.20
CA LEU A 3 -3.22 -25.97 6.83
C LEU A 3 -2.02 -25.02 6.87
N LEU A 4 -1.63 -24.48 5.72
CA LEU A 4 -0.50 -23.56 5.60
C LEU A 4 -0.89 -22.17 6.14
N LYS A 5 -0.84 -22.02 7.47
CA LYS A 5 -1.07 -20.73 8.12
C LYS A 5 -0.06 -19.68 7.63
N LEU A 6 -0.55 -18.50 7.27
CA LEU A 6 0.27 -17.29 7.19
C LEU A 6 0.98 -17.09 8.53
N LEU A 7 2.29 -17.34 8.56
CA LEU A 7 3.05 -17.45 9.80
C LEU A 7 3.92 -16.21 10.00
N LEU A 8 3.25 -15.11 10.36
CA LEU A 8 3.79 -14.07 11.23
C LEU A 8 4.23 -14.73 12.55
N ARG A 9 5.43 -15.34 12.55
CA ARG A 9 6.01 -16.05 13.70
C ARG A 9 6.48 -15.11 14.83
N VAL A 10 6.35 -13.82 14.62
CA VAL A 10 6.77 -12.77 15.53
C VAL A 10 5.57 -11.83 15.69
N THR A 11 4.90 -11.90 16.85
CA THR A 11 3.92 -10.87 17.24
C THR A 11 4.59 -9.55 17.63
N MET A 12 5.90 -9.59 17.89
CA MET A 12 6.71 -8.46 18.30
C MET A 12 7.22 -7.64 17.10
N PHE A 13 6.65 -6.46 16.88
CA PHE A 13 7.15 -5.55 15.85
C PHE A 13 8.26 -4.68 16.46
N HIS A 14 9.25 -4.34 15.64
CA HIS A 14 10.41 -3.53 16.04
C HIS A 14 10.44 -2.25 15.20
N PHE A 15 10.52 -1.11 15.86
CA PHE A 15 10.61 0.22 15.24
C PHE A 15 11.97 0.80 15.57
N THR A 16 12.77 1.09 14.54
CA THR A 16 14.05 1.78 14.66
C THR A 16 13.89 3.18 14.06
N TYR A 17 14.24 4.21 14.83
CA TYR A 17 14.18 5.61 14.42
C TYR A 17 15.52 6.09 13.83
N ASP A 18 15.53 7.30 13.28
CA ASP A 18 16.69 7.95 12.67
C ASP A 18 17.83 8.25 13.66
N ASP A 19 17.50 8.49 14.94
CA ASP A 19 18.45 8.58 16.05
C ASP A 19 19.07 7.22 16.47
N GLY A 20 18.67 6.12 15.82
CA GLY A 20 19.11 4.75 16.12
C GLY A 20 18.40 4.09 17.30
N LYS A 21 17.47 4.79 17.97
CA LYS A 21 16.64 4.22 19.04
C LYS A 21 15.76 3.11 18.47
N THR A 22 15.75 1.97 19.14
CA THR A 22 14.81 0.87 18.83
C THR A 22 13.80 0.71 19.95
N VAL A 23 12.53 0.54 19.59
CA VAL A 23 11.42 0.16 20.49
C VAL A 23 10.66 -1.03 19.91
N SER A 24 10.00 -1.82 20.76
CA SER A 24 9.23 -2.97 20.32
C SER A 24 8.07 -3.27 21.27
N SER A 25 7.01 -3.89 20.76
CA SER A 25 5.89 -4.41 21.56
C SER A 25 5.30 -5.63 20.86
N ASP A 26 4.67 -6.54 21.61
CA ASP A 26 3.86 -7.60 21.03
C ASP A 26 2.48 -7.05 20.64
N TYR A 27 2.03 -7.36 19.43
CA TYR A 27 0.74 -6.92 18.90
C TYR A 27 -0.30 -8.03 18.93
N GLU A 28 -1.55 -7.63 19.08
CA GLU A 28 -2.75 -8.40 18.78
C GLU A 28 -3.25 -8.02 17.37
N ASN A 29 -3.55 -9.01 16.54
CA ASN A 29 -4.06 -8.82 15.19
C ASN A 29 -5.60 -8.83 15.25
N LEU A 30 -6.23 -7.73 14.85
CA LEU A 30 -7.68 -7.55 14.88
C LEU A 30 -8.37 -7.98 13.57
N GLY A 31 -7.59 -8.29 12.53
CA GLY A 31 -8.06 -8.67 11.20
C GLY A 31 -8.08 -7.49 10.20
N PRO A 32 -8.64 -7.71 9.01
CA PRO A 32 -8.82 -6.66 8.00
C PRO A 32 -10.01 -5.75 8.35
N PHE A 33 -9.74 -4.46 8.48
CA PHE A 33 -10.73 -3.40 8.32
C PHE A 33 -10.85 -3.07 6.83
N ILE A 34 -12.07 -2.95 6.31
CA ILE A 34 -12.29 -2.54 4.91
C ILE A 34 -12.58 -1.05 4.87
N ILE A 35 -11.81 -0.31 4.07
CA ILE A 35 -12.02 1.11 3.82
C ILE A 35 -12.56 1.32 2.40
N ASP A 36 -13.60 2.15 2.30
CA ASP A 36 -14.08 2.73 1.05
C ASP A 36 -13.39 4.10 0.88
N TRP A 37 -12.56 4.25 -0.15
CA TRP A 37 -11.77 5.47 -0.37
C TRP A 37 -12.59 6.56 -1.06
N SER A 38 -12.19 7.83 -0.87
CA SER A 38 -12.73 9.00 -1.55
C SER A 38 -12.72 8.88 -3.09
N SER A 39 -11.79 8.11 -3.64
CA SER A 39 -11.65 7.78 -5.07
C SER A 39 -12.69 6.77 -5.59
N GLY A 40 -13.52 6.19 -4.73
CA GLY A 40 -14.46 5.10 -5.08
C GLY A 40 -13.81 3.72 -5.19
N THR A 41 -12.51 3.60 -4.92
CA THR A 41 -11.81 2.32 -4.77
C THR A 41 -11.90 1.81 -3.31
N ARG A 42 -11.40 0.60 -3.03
CA ARG A 42 -11.44 0.00 -1.67
C ARG A 42 -10.17 -0.74 -1.35
N ALA A 43 -9.81 -0.82 -0.08
CA ALA A 43 -8.66 -1.61 0.39
C ALA A 43 -8.96 -2.38 1.69
N ALA A 44 -8.17 -3.43 1.94
CA ALA A 44 -8.08 -4.06 3.25
C ALA A 44 -6.90 -3.45 4.04
N LEU A 45 -7.19 -2.98 5.25
CA LEU A 45 -6.25 -2.43 6.21
C LEU A 45 -6.14 -3.44 7.36
N TYR A 46 -5.04 -4.19 7.43
CA TYR A 46 -4.85 -5.15 8.51
C TYR A 46 -4.47 -4.41 9.80
N GLN A 47 -5.38 -4.44 10.78
CA GLN A 47 -5.27 -3.65 12.00
C GLN A 47 -4.64 -4.44 13.14
N PHE A 48 -3.69 -3.80 13.83
CA PHE A 48 -2.95 -4.37 14.96
C PHE A 48 -2.94 -3.39 16.14
N VAL A 49 -3.02 -3.91 17.37
CA VAL A 49 -2.95 -3.12 18.61
C VAL A 49 -1.89 -3.66 19.57
N ALA A 50 -1.09 -2.77 20.15
CA ALA A 50 -0.02 -3.12 21.08
C ALA A 50 -0.60 -3.68 22.39
N LYS A 51 -0.12 -4.85 22.81
CA LYS A 51 -0.48 -5.49 24.08
C LYS A 51 0.13 -4.76 25.26
N ASP A 52 1.39 -4.33 25.14
CA ASP A 52 1.95 -3.32 26.04
C ASP A 52 1.93 -1.94 25.38
N LYS A 53 0.96 -1.12 25.82
CA LYS A 53 0.78 0.28 25.41
C LYS A 53 1.78 1.25 26.07
N LYS A 54 2.71 0.76 26.91
CA LYS A 54 3.75 1.53 27.60
C LYS A 54 5.16 1.23 27.09
N ALA A 55 5.32 0.27 26.19
CA ALA A 55 6.62 -0.13 25.64
C ALA A 55 7.29 0.94 24.73
N GLY A 56 6.58 2.04 24.42
CA GLY A 56 7.09 3.14 23.61
C GLY A 56 7.06 2.90 22.09
N ALA A 57 6.70 1.70 21.65
CA ALA A 57 6.27 1.42 20.28
C ALA A 57 4.84 1.94 20.03
N PRO A 58 4.44 2.21 18.78
CA PRO A 58 3.11 2.77 18.47
C PRO A 58 1.96 1.85 18.89
N ILE A 59 0.89 2.42 19.46
CA ILE A 59 -0.18 1.62 20.07
C ILE A 59 -1.11 0.98 19.02
N TYR A 60 -1.38 1.67 17.91
CA TYR A 60 -2.25 1.23 16.83
C TYR A 60 -1.46 1.24 15.53
N ILE A 61 -1.61 0.19 14.71
CA ILE A 61 -0.93 0.04 13.42
C ILE A 61 -1.94 -0.43 12.39
N GLU A 62 -1.89 0.17 11.20
CA GLU A 62 -2.51 -0.36 10.00
C GLU A 62 -1.42 -0.79 9.01
N PHE A 63 -1.60 -1.98 8.43
CA PHE A 63 -0.75 -2.53 7.39
C PHE A 63 -1.56 -2.74 6.10
N ASN A 64 -1.03 -2.30 4.96
CA ASN A 64 -1.66 -2.50 3.66
C ASN A 64 -0.58 -2.74 2.58
N ASP A 65 -0.64 -3.89 1.93
CA ASP A 65 0.27 -4.36 0.88
C ASP A 65 -0.47 -4.59 -0.46
N HIS A 66 -1.64 -3.96 -0.61
CA HIS A 66 -2.63 -4.18 -1.68
C HIS A 66 -3.21 -5.61 -1.76
N GLY A 67 -2.74 -6.54 -0.94
CA GLY A 67 -3.25 -7.90 -0.82
C GLY A 67 -4.55 -7.97 -0.01
N ILE A 68 -5.33 -9.02 -0.29
CA ILE A 68 -6.48 -9.45 0.55
C ILE A 68 -6.39 -10.92 0.97
N GLU A 69 -5.38 -11.64 0.48
CA GLU A 69 -5.10 -13.05 0.77
C GLU A 69 -3.67 -13.23 1.31
N PRO A 70 -3.38 -14.31 2.06
CA PRO A 70 -2.05 -14.70 2.53
C PRO A 70 -0.92 -14.76 1.46
N CYS A 71 -0.27 -13.62 1.21
CA CYS A 71 0.88 -13.51 0.31
C CYS A 71 2.19 -13.17 1.07
N LYS A 72 3.23 -12.83 0.30
CA LYS A 72 4.44 -12.16 0.80
C LYS A 72 4.48 -10.78 0.11
N ALA A 73 4.28 -9.71 0.87
CA ALA A 73 4.33 -8.34 0.37
C ALA A 73 5.64 -8.04 -0.40
N GLU A 74 5.50 -7.30 -1.50
CA GLU A 74 6.59 -6.81 -2.35
C GLU A 74 7.00 -5.40 -1.90
N HIS A 75 6.02 -4.56 -1.59
CA HIS A 75 6.11 -3.35 -0.78
C HIS A 75 4.88 -3.26 0.14
N PHE A 76 4.88 -2.36 1.12
CA PHE A 76 3.72 -2.14 1.98
C PHE A 76 3.66 -0.72 2.55
N HIS A 77 2.47 -0.28 2.93
CA HIS A 77 2.22 0.94 3.68
C HIS A 77 2.00 0.60 5.15
N ILE A 78 2.69 1.31 6.05
CA ILE A 78 2.40 1.28 7.49
C ILE A 78 1.97 2.66 7.94
N ARG A 79 0.78 2.75 8.53
CA ARG A 79 0.32 3.91 9.31
C ARG A 79 0.25 3.53 10.78
N VAL A 80 0.51 4.50 11.66
CA VAL A 80 0.55 4.27 13.11
C VAL A 80 -0.08 5.42 13.90
N SER A 81 -0.63 5.11 15.08
CA SER A 81 -1.08 6.11 16.05
C SER A 81 -0.88 5.64 17.50
N ASN A 82 -0.92 6.59 18.43
CA ASN A 82 -0.98 6.34 19.87
C ASN A 82 -2.37 6.61 20.49
N GLU A 83 -3.32 7.14 19.72
CA GLU A 83 -4.63 7.57 20.23
C GLU A 83 -5.74 6.56 19.90
N SER A 84 -6.02 6.35 18.61
CA SER A 84 -6.93 5.32 18.09
C SER A 84 -6.68 5.03 16.60
N PHE A 85 -7.43 4.10 15.98
CA PHE A 85 -7.37 3.93 14.51
C PHE A 85 -7.98 5.12 13.76
N GLU A 86 -9.06 5.70 14.28
CA GLU A 86 -9.77 6.85 13.68
C GLU A 86 -8.94 8.15 13.68
N SER A 87 -7.88 8.22 14.48
CA SER A 87 -6.89 9.32 14.46
C SER A 87 -5.86 9.23 13.33
N ILE A 88 -5.90 8.16 12.52
CA ILE A 88 -4.99 7.95 11.39
C ILE A 88 -5.59 8.61 10.14
N ASP A 89 -4.87 9.58 9.57
CA ASP A 89 -5.20 10.18 8.27
C ASP A 89 -4.84 9.22 7.14
N ALA A 90 -5.71 8.24 6.89
CA ALA A 90 -5.48 7.16 5.93
C ALA A 90 -5.51 7.61 4.47
N GLU A 91 -6.21 8.71 4.14
CA GLU A 91 -6.29 9.26 2.78
C GLU A 91 -5.02 10.04 2.40
N ASN A 92 -4.37 10.73 3.35
CA ASN A 92 -3.22 11.60 3.06
C ASN A 92 -1.86 11.02 3.52
N SER A 93 -1.83 10.00 4.39
CA SER A 93 -0.59 9.45 4.96
C SER A 93 -0.25 8.06 4.41
N TRP A 94 0.76 7.98 3.54
CA TRP A 94 1.20 6.72 2.92
C TRP A 94 2.70 6.45 3.12
N PRO A 95 3.17 6.12 4.35
CA PRO A 95 4.55 5.73 4.56
C PRO A 95 4.82 4.35 3.95
N THR A 96 5.35 4.33 2.73
CA THR A 96 5.68 3.13 1.98
C THR A 96 7.05 2.58 2.37
N PHE A 97 7.13 1.27 2.56
CA PHE A 97 8.34 0.53 2.90
C PHE A 97 8.58 -0.60 1.89
N PHE A 98 9.86 -0.81 1.58
CA PHE A 98 10.35 -1.83 0.66
C PHE A 98 11.29 -2.79 1.41
N PRO A 99 11.48 -4.03 0.94
CA PRO A 99 12.47 -4.95 1.49
C PRO A 99 13.87 -4.34 1.44
N ALA A 100 14.55 -4.29 2.59
CA ALA A 100 15.87 -3.66 2.74
C ALA A 100 17.02 -4.33 1.95
N SER A 101 16.72 -5.34 1.13
CA SER A 101 17.61 -5.97 0.16
C SER A 101 17.50 -5.38 -1.26
N LEU A 102 16.51 -4.51 -1.53
CA LEU A 102 16.38 -3.81 -2.80
C LEU A 102 17.29 -2.57 -2.85
N ASP A 103 17.84 -2.30 -4.03
CA ASP A 103 18.51 -1.03 -4.31
C ASP A 103 17.53 0.02 -4.88
N ALA A 104 18.02 1.25 -5.07
CA ALA A 104 17.21 2.36 -5.55
C ALA A 104 16.68 2.17 -7.00
N SER A 105 17.33 1.36 -7.83
CA SER A 105 16.83 1.02 -9.17
C SER A 105 15.69 0.03 -9.09
N ALA A 106 15.81 -1.01 -8.27
CA ALA A 106 14.74 -1.97 -8.04
C ALA A 106 13.51 -1.33 -7.40
N ILE A 107 13.69 -0.38 -6.48
CA ILE A 107 12.60 0.42 -5.90
C ILE A 107 11.96 1.33 -6.97
N GLY A 108 12.75 1.90 -7.89
CA GLY A 108 12.22 2.69 -9.02
C GLY A 108 11.40 1.84 -10.01
N ASP A 109 11.86 0.63 -10.31
CA ASP A 109 11.13 -0.32 -11.17
C ASP A 109 9.84 -0.83 -10.52
N GLU A 110 9.82 -1.00 -9.19
CA GLU A 110 8.62 -1.33 -8.41
C GLU A 110 7.60 -0.16 -8.43
N ILE A 111 8.03 1.05 -8.06
CA ILE A 111 7.16 2.25 -7.99
C ILE A 111 6.58 2.63 -9.36
N SER A 112 7.33 2.42 -10.44
CA SER A 112 6.87 2.70 -11.82
C SER A 112 5.97 1.58 -12.39
N GLY A 113 5.71 0.50 -11.65
CA GLY A 113 4.99 -0.68 -12.14
C GLY A 113 5.76 -1.51 -13.17
N LYS A 114 7.00 -1.13 -13.49
CA LYS A 114 7.87 -1.83 -14.46
C LYS A 114 8.30 -3.22 -13.97
N ALA A 115 8.41 -3.43 -12.65
CA ALA A 115 8.60 -4.76 -12.06
C ALA A 115 7.43 -5.71 -12.36
N HIS A 116 6.21 -5.17 -12.40
CA HIS A 116 4.96 -5.89 -12.68
C HIS A 116 4.63 -5.96 -14.17
N SER A 117 5.33 -5.17 -14.99
CA SER A 117 5.22 -5.17 -16.45
C SER A 117 5.92 -6.38 -17.06
N HIS A 118 5.28 -7.55 -16.98
CA HIS A 118 5.61 -8.70 -17.81
C HIS A 118 5.21 -8.44 -19.28
N THR A 119 5.95 -7.55 -19.96
CA THR A 119 5.93 -7.52 -21.42
C THR A 119 6.47 -8.83 -21.96
N ASN A 120 5.57 -9.66 -22.50
CA ASN A 120 5.94 -10.50 -23.63
C ASN A 120 6.51 -9.59 -24.73
N GLU A 121 7.59 -10.01 -25.38
CA GLU A 121 8.42 -9.15 -26.23
C GLU A 121 7.70 -8.65 -27.51
N GLU A 122 7.05 -7.48 -27.45
CA GLU A 122 6.95 -6.54 -28.58
C GLU A 122 7.03 -5.09 -28.09
N SER A 123 7.89 -4.30 -28.73
CA SER A 123 8.08 -2.87 -28.46
C SER A 123 7.11 -2.02 -29.27
N HIS A 124 6.24 -1.27 -28.60
CA HIS A 124 5.49 -0.18 -29.22
C HIS A 124 5.84 1.14 -28.54
N ASP A 125 6.80 1.85 -29.13
CA ASP A 125 7.04 3.27 -28.82
C ASP A 125 5.81 4.08 -29.24
N HIS A 126 5.21 4.79 -28.28
CA HIS A 126 4.23 5.84 -28.55
C HIS A 126 4.72 7.16 -27.95
N ASP A 127 5.74 7.72 -28.59
CA ASP A 127 5.87 9.17 -28.66
C ASP A 127 4.68 9.71 -29.47
N HIS A 128 3.83 10.49 -28.81
CA HIS A 128 2.99 11.48 -29.49
C HIS A 128 2.91 12.75 -28.65
N SER A 129 3.68 13.73 -29.12
CA SER A 129 3.62 15.15 -28.80
C SER A 129 2.20 15.72 -28.73
N GLU A 130 2.07 16.82 -27.98
CA GLU A 130 0.95 17.75 -28.07
C GLU A 130 0.74 18.22 -29.53
N GLU A 131 -0.47 18.12 -30.08
CA GLU A 131 -0.86 18.90 -31.25
C GLU A 131 -2.36 19.25 -31.18
N ASP A 132 -2.68 20.53 -31.42
CA ASP A 132 -3.95 21.18 -31.06
C ASP A 132 -4.80 21.47 -32.30
N HIS A 133 -5.89 20.74 -32.48
CA HIS A 133 -6.80 20.91 -33.62
C HIS A 133 -8.29 20.78 -33.24
N GLU A 134 -8.94 21.93 -33.07
CA GLU A 134 -10.40 22.04 -33.23
C GLU A 134 -10.84 21.50 -34.60
N HIS A 135 -11.94 20.75 -34.66
CA HIS A 135 -12.77 20.71 -35.87
C HIS A 135 -14.26 20.65 -35.53
N ALA A 136 -15.03 21.48 -36.24
CA ALA A 136 -16.37 21.87 -35.84
C ALA A 136 -17.48 21.04 -36.51
N PHE A 137 -18.51 20.74 -35.70
CA PHE A 137 -19.91 21.09 -36.00
C PHE A 137 -20.45 20.77 -37.41
N TYR A 138 -21.18 19.66 -37.54
CA TYR A 138 -22.26 19.53 -38.52
C TYR A 138 -23.54 19.03 -37.85
N HIS A 139 -24.68 19.52 -38.35
CA HIS A 139 -26.00 19.44 -37.72
C HIS A 139 -26.95 18.59 -38.58
N GLU A 140 -27.79 17.78 -37.93
CA GLU A 140 -29.20 17.53 -38.29
C GLU A 140 -29.60 16.79 -39.60
N LEU A 141 -30.47 15.78 -39.44
CA LEU A 141 -31.58 15.28 -40.28
C LEU A 141 -32.20 14.09 -39.48
N MET A 142 -33.50 13.94 -39.15
CA MET A 142 -34.76 14.03 -39.94
C MET A 142 -34.85 12.90 -40.98
N GLU A 143 -35.85 12.02 -41.04
CA GLU A 143 -37.12 11.82 -40.30
C GLU A 143 -37.33 10.29 -40.07
N ASP A 144 -38.15 9.80 -39.13
CA ASP A 144 -38.93 10.50 -38.09
C ASP A 144 -38.07 11.13 -36.97
#